data_AF-A0A1H0VH50-F1
#
_entry.id   AF-A0A1H0VH50-F1
#
_cell.length_a   1.000
_cell.length_b   1.000
_cell.length_c   1.000
_cell.angle_alpha   90.00
_cell.angle_beta   90.00
_cell.angle_gamma   90.00
#
_symmetry.space_group_name_H-M   'P 1'
#
loop_
_entity.id
_entity.type
_entity.pdbx_description
1 polymer ?
#
loop_
_entity_poly.entity_id
_entity_poly.type
_entity_poly.pdbx_seq_one_letter_code
_entity_poly.pdbx_strand_id
1 'polypeptide(L)'
;MKQDSPQSPRALAALARLHDAARLQGLVCHATAWHGVSATILLECASGHRFERRAYGVLYKAPGCPECSRASIAAKFDKIVADRGGQCLNDGGFLGCAAIHRIRCQRGHEWNPEGRSVLAGYWCPRCAGKPTKPTPHRQASKYGLDDLHDKAAEHGGKCLAAAWKTGRDHYPFECAAGHRWEAMGYKVLKQGNWCRVCTDARLGAQRTDADGLARIHEAAKAHAGQCLSTAYHGTNASYRFRCAVGHEWDALGNNILQGGWCRRCRNEGQKLGIEAMRASARDRGGICLSDVYVHGKAKLTWQCHRGHVWDATPSGVKAGHWCPSCAILNTIAAKGQRKRKRYEAVGKAPD
;
A
#
# COMPACT_ATOMS: atom_id res chain seq x y z
N MET A 1 -12.08 58.60 7.98
CA MET A 1 -13.11 57.89 8.79
C MET A 1 -14.20 57.44 7.85
N LYS A 2 -14.22 56.16 7.43
CA LYS A 2 -15.33 55.65 6.60
C LYS A 2 -16.54 55.49 7.53
N GLN A 3 -17.58 56.29 7.27
CA GLN A 3 -18.87 56.20 7.96
C GLN A 3 -19.48 54.84 7.62
N ASP A 4 -19.79 54.04 8.65
CA ASP A 4 -20.49 52.77 8.49
C ASP A 4 -21.88 53.04 7.90
N SER A 5 -22.13 52.49 6.71
CA SER A 5 -23.45 52.52 6.09
C SER A 5 -24.46 51.81 6.99
N PRO A 6 -25.71 52.30 7.11
CA PRO A 6 -26.71 51.67 7.97
C PRO A 6 -26.92 50.21 7.56
N GLN A 7 -26.67 49.30 8.50
CA GLN A 7 -26.81 47.87 8.29
C GLN A 7 -28.28 47.52 8.02
N SER A 8 -28.52 46.68 7.01
CA SER A 8 -29.87 46.20 6.72
C SER A 8 -30.51 45.51 7.95
N PRO A 9 -31.85 45.52 8.11
CA PRO A 9 -32.53 44.83 9.22
C PRO A 9 -32.14 43.35 9.36
N ARG A 10 -31.87 42.69 8.22
CA ARG A 10 -31.39 41.31 8.17
C ARG A 10 -29.97 41.15 8.71
N ALA A 11 -29.10 42.13 8.49
CA ALA A 11 -27.73 42.14 9.01
C ALA A 11 -27.71 42.38 10.53
N LEU A 12 -28.56 43.27 11.03
CA LEU A 12 -28.74 43.50 12.48
C LEU A 12 -29.26 42.24 13.19
N ALA A 13 -30.25 41.54 12.61
CA ALA A 13 -30.74 40.28 13.15
C ALA A 13 -29.67 39.18 13.15
N ALA A 14 -28.81 39.13 12.13
CA ALA A 14 -27.70 38.19 12.08
C ALA A 14 -26.59 38.51 13.10
N LEU A 15 -26.31 39.80 13.33
CA LEU A 15 -25.38 40.24 14.36
C LEU A 15 -25.88 39.88 15.77
N ALA A 16 -27.15 40.10 16.06
CA ALA A 16 -27.77 39.73 17.34
C ALA A 16 -27.64 38.22 17.61
N ARG A 17 -27.96 37.39 16.61
CA ARG A 17 -27.79 35.93 16.69
C ARG A 17 -26.34 35.50 16.95
N LEU A 18 -25.37 36.22 16.40
CA LEU A 18 -23.95 35.95 16.64
C LEU A 18 -23.56 36.28 18.08
N HIS A 19 -24.00 37.42 18.62
CA HIS A 19 -23.77 37.80 20.01
C HIS A 19 -24.41 36.81 20.98
N ASP A 20 -25.65 36.38 20.71
CA ASP A 20 -26.33 35.38 21.54
C ASP A 20 -25.63 34.02 21.50
N ALA A 21 -25.19 33.58 20.31
CA ALA A 21 -24.43 32.34 20.17
C ALA A 21 -23.07 32.39 20.88
N ALA A 22 -22.38 33.53 20.84
CA ALA A 22 -21.14 33.75 21.58
C ALA A 22 -21.39 33.71 23.10
N ARG A 23 -22.46 34.38 23.56
CA ARG A 23 -22.85 34.42 24.98
C ARG A 23 -23.17 33.03 25.54
N LEU A 24 -23.92 32.21 24.78
CA LEU A 24 -24.22 30.83 25.14
C LEU A 24 -22.96 29.96 25.28
N GLN A 25 -21.87 30.33 24.60
CA GLN A 25 -20.57 29.67 24.69
C GLN A 25 -19.64 30.31 25.74
N GLY A 26 -20.12 31.28 26.52
CA GLY A 26 -19.33 32.00 27.52
C GLY A 26 -18.29 32.95 26.93
N LEU A 27 -18.54 33.44 25.70
CA LEU A 27 -17.69 34.37 24.98
C LEU A 27 -18.40 35.72 24.78
N VAL A 28 -17.65 36.81 24.91
CA VAL A 28 -18.05 38.16 24.54
C VAL A 28 -17.61 38.40 23.09
N CYS A 29 -18.56 38.77 22.22
CA CYS A 29 -18.24 39.15 20.86
C CYS A 29 -18.05 40.66 20.76
N HIS A 30 -16.99 41.11 20.10
CA HIS A 30 -16.69 42.54 19.92
C HIS A 30 -17.08 43.04 18.53
N ALA A 31 -17.81 42.24 17.74
CA ALA A 31 -18.26 42.65 16.41
C ALA A 31 -19.38 43.70 16.51
N THR A 32 -19.16 44.87 15.91
CA THR A 32 -20.13 45.97 15.85
C THR A 32 -21.00 45.94 14.59
N ALA A 33 -20.60 45.18 13.56
CA ALA A 33 -21.26 45.11 12.27
C ALA A 33 -21.17 43.70 11.66
N TRP A 34 -22.25 43.25 11.03
CA TRP A 34 -22.31 41.95 10.36
C TRP A 34 -21.74 42.04 8.94
N HIS A 35 -20.72 41.23 8.66
CA HIS A 35 -20.02 41.15 7.37
C HIS A 35 -20.16 39.77 6.70
N GLY A 36 -21.12 38.96 7.16
CA GLY A 36 -21.36 37.59 6.67
C GLY A 36 -20.68 36.49 7.49
N VAL A 37 -21.09 35.24 7.24
CA VAL A 37 -20.66 34.07 8.04
C VAL A 37 -19.16 33.76 7.92
N SER A 38 -18.51 34.18 6.85
CA SER A 38 -17.07 33.97 6.63
C SER A 38 -16.20 35.07 7.25
N ALA A 39 -16.79 36.15 7.74
CA ALA A 39 -16.05 37.27 8.31
C ALA A 39 -15.35 36.89 9.62
N THR A 40 -14.12 37.37 9.79
CA THR A 40 -13.39 37.24 11.04
C THR A 40 -13.91 38.26 12.05
N ILE A 41 -14.19 37.78 13.25
CA ILE A 41 -14.70 38.52 14.40
C ILE A 41 -13.76 38.33 15.58
N LEU A 42 -13.66 39.37 16.42
CA LEU A 42 -12.90 39.32 17.66
C LEU A 42 -13.80 38.84 18.79
N LEU A 43 -13.31 37.87 19.56
CA LEU A 43 -13.99 37.26 20.70
C LEU A 43 -13.11 37.36 21.94
N GLU A 44 -13.74 37.47 23.10
CA GLU A 44 -13.08 37.49 24.40
C GLU A 44 -13.77 36.47 25.32
N CYS A 45 -13.00 35.63 26.01
CA CYS A 45 -13.57 34.67 26.95
C CYS A 45 -13.69 35.25 28.37
N ALA A 46 -14.43 34.59 29.26
CA ALA A 46 -14.56 34.98 30.67
C ALA A 46 -13.23 35.07 31.43
N SER A 47 -12.18 34.38 30.98
CA SER A 47 -10.83 34.47 31.55
C SER A 47 -9.98 35.62 30.97
N GLY A 48 -10.55 36.49 30.13
CA GLY A 48 -9.87 37.65 29.54
C GLY A 48 -9.04 37.37 28.27
N HIS A 49 -8.99 36.13 27.78
CA HIS A 49 -8.28 35.83 26.53
C HIS A 49 -9.03 36.39 25.31
N ARG A 50 -8.32 37.13 24.46
CA ARG A 50 -8.84 37.72 23.22
C ARG A 50 -8.31 36.97 22.01
N PHE A 51 -9.20 36.50 21.14
CA PHE A 51 -8.83 35.73 19.96
C PHE A 51 -9.78 36.01 18.78
N GLU A 52 -9.25 35.85 17.57
CA GLU A 52 -10.00 36.04 16.33
C GLU A 52 -10.55 34.71 15.79
N ARG A 53 -11.77 34.76 15.24
CA ARG A 53 -12.37 33.60 14.57
C ARG A 53 -13.37 34.01 13.49
N ARG A 54 -13.64 33.13 12.53
CA ARG A 54 -14.77 33.32 11.60
C ARG A 54 -16.12 33.16 12.32
N ALA A 55 -17.08 34.03 12.00
CA ALA A 55 -18.44 34.02 12.57
C ALA A 55 -19.17 32.67 12.41
N TYR A 56 -18.96 31.98 11.29
CA TYR A 56 -19.45 30.62 11.05
C TYR A 56 -19.04 29.64 12.16
N GLY A 57 -17.81 29.76 12.65
CA GLY A 57 -17.25 28.91 13.69
C GLY A 57 -17.76 29.20 15.10
N VAL A 58 -18.57 30.25 15.28
CA VAL A 58 -19.31 30.54 16.52
C VAL A 58 -20.77 30.14 16.37
N LEU A 59 -21.37 30.40 15.20
CA LEU A 59 -22.78 30.09 14.93
C LEU A 59 -23.07 28.59 14.77
N TYR A 60 -22.16 27.84 14.14
CA TYR A 60 -22.43 26.46 13.71
C TYR A 60 -21.46 25.43 14.28
N LYS A 61 -20.37 25.87 14.91
CA LYS A 61 -19.43 25.01 15.61
C LYS A 61 -19.29 25.60 17.02
N ALA A 62 -19.19 24.76 18.05
CA ALA A 62 -18.99 25.21 19.42
C ALA A 62 -17.58 24.90 20.00
N PRO A 63 -16.45 25.21 19.32
CA PRO A 63 -15.15 25.07 19.96
C PRO A 63 -14.98 26.30 20.84
N GLY A 64 -15.05 26.15 22.17
CA GLY A 64 -14.83 27.28 23.10
C GLY A 64 -13.46 27.96 22.97
N CYS A 65 -13.07 28.76 23.97
CA CYS A 65 -11.81 29.50 23.92
C CYS A 65 -10.59 28.55 23.74
N PRO A 66 -9.73 28.79 22.72
CA PRO A 66 -8.59 27.91 22.44
C PRO A 66 -7.54 27.92 23.57
N GLU A 67 -7.34 29.06 24.23
CA GLU A 67 -6.41 29.19 25.35
C GLU A 67 -6.96 28.52 26.62
N CYS A 68 -8.23 28.76 26.97
CA CYS A 68 -8.87 28.05 28.09
C CYS A 68 -8.95 26.54 27.83
N SER A 69 -9.16 26.11 26.58
CA SER A 69 -9.13 24.70 26.21
C SER A 69 -7.74 24.11 26.43
N ARG A 70 -6.68 24.82 26.01
CA ARG A 70 -5.29 24.39 26.27
C ARG A 70 -4.96 24.36 27.76
N ALA A 71 -5.32 25.38 28.52
CA ALA A 71 -5.11 25.43 29.97
C ALA A 71 -5.88 24.32 30.71
N SER A 72 -7.13 24.06 30.32
CA SER A 72 -7.93 22.96 30.86
C SER A 72 -7.35 21.59 30.54
N ILE A 73 -6.80 21.41 29.33
CA ILE A 73 -6.13 20.17 28.93
C ILE A 73 -4.80 19.99 29.67
N ALA A 74 -4.02 21.06 29.84
CA ALA A 74 -2.78 21.05 30.63
C ALA A 74 -3.07 20.64 32.09
N ALA A 75 -4.07 21.26 32.72
CA ALA A 75 -4.49 20.91 34.09
C ALA A 75 -4.96 19.45 34.21
N LYS A 76 -5.67 18.93 33.20
CA LYS A 76 -6.05 17.51 33.16
C LYS A 76 -4.84 16.58 33.01
N PHE A 77 -3.88 16.96 32.18
CA PHE A 77 -2.64 16.20 32.00
C PHE A 77 -1.85 16.16 33.32
N ASP A 78 -1.63 17.32 33.95
CA ASP A 78 -0.88 17.41 35.21
C ASP A 78 -1.59 16.65 36.33
N LYS A 79 -2.92 16.70 36.39
CA LYS A 79 -3.71 15.91 37.32
C LYS A 79 -3.55 14.41 37.10
N ILE A 80 -3.64 13.91 35.86
CA ILE A 80 -3.42 12.49 35.56
C ILE A 80 -2.01 12.05 35.95
N VAL A 81 -1.03 12.93 35.74
CA VAL A 81 0.36 12.65 36.08
C VAL A 81 0.54 12.59 37.59
N ALA A 82 -0.03 13.53 38.34
CA ALA A 82 0.00 13.57 39.80
C ALA A 82 -0.78 12.39 40.43
N ASP A 83 -2.01 12.11 39.97
CA ASP A 83 -2.86 11.02 40.50
C ASP A 83 -2.20 9.64 40.34
N ARG A 84 -1.34 9.46 39.34
CA ARG A 84 -0.59 8.23 39.08
C ARG A 84 0.83 8.24 39.65
N GLY A 85 1.15 9.21 40.50
CA GLY A 85 2.45 9.37 41.16
C GLY A 85 3.61 9.58 40.18
N GLY A 86 3.33 10.12 38.98
CA GLY A 86 4.34 10.47 38.00
C GLY A 86 4.83 11.91 38.16
N GLN A 87 6.01 12.19 37.62
CA GLN A 87 6.59 13.52 37.52
C GLN A 87 6.88 13.83 36.04
N CYS A 88 6.38 14.95 35.55
CA CYS A 88 6.78 15.48 34.25
C CYS A 88 8.14 16.16 34.40
N LEU A 89 9.13 15.76 33.58
CA LEU A 89 10.51 16.28 33.60
C LEU A 89 10.74 17.37 32.54
N ASN A 90 9.68 17.83 31.87
CA ASN A 90 9.78 18.88 30.87
C ASN A 90 9.71 20.27 31.52
N ASP A 91 10.63 21.15 31.14
CA ASP A 91 10.58 22.55 31.50
C ASP A 91 9.33 23.21 30.87
N GLY A 92 8.44 23.73 31.72
CA GLY A 92 7.16 24.33 31.30
C GLY A 92 5.97 23.37 31.21
N GLY A 93 6.11 22.10 31.61
CA GLY A 93 4.96 21.19 31.78
C GLY A 93 4.35 20.67 30.47
N PHE A 94 3.03 20.86 30.28
CA PHE A 94 2.31 20.32 29.14
C PHE A 94 2.56 21.10 27.83
N LEU A 95 3.38 20.52 26.96
CA LEU A 95 3.72 21.06 25.63
C LEU A 95 2.63 20.92 24.53
N GLY A 96 1.47 20.28 24.81
CA GLY A 96 0.39 20.07 23.83
C GLY A 96 0.09 18.60 23.51
N CYS A 97 -1.08 18.29 22.93
CA CYS A 97 -1.55 16.92 22.74
C CYS A 97 -0.68 16.06 21.79
N ALA A 98 -0.06 16.67 20.79
CA ALA A 98 0.81 15.96 19.84
C ALA A 98 2.30 16.05 20.20
N ALA A 99 2.65 16.81 21.23
CA ALA A 99 4.02 16.93 21.69
C ALA A 99 4.42 15.71 22.52
N ILE A 100 5.70 15.38 22.50
CA ILE A 100 6.30 14.31 23.30
C ILE A 100 6.72 14.89 24.65
N HIS A 101 6.32 14.25 25.73
CA HIS A 101 6.65 14.64 27.10
C HIS A 101 7.63 13.66 27.72
N ARG A 102 8.60 14.10 28.52
CA ARG A 102 9.42 13.18 29.32
C ARG A 102 8.77 13.02 30.69
N ILE A 103 8.31 11.82 31.01
CA ILE A 103 7.61 11.54 32.28
C ILE A 103 8.35 10.42 33.02
N ARG A 104 8.50 10.59 34.33
CA ARG A 104 9.01 9.59 35.27
C ARG A 104 7.84 9.05 36.12
N CYS A 105 7.68 7.74 36.25
CA CYS A 105 6.61 7.18 37.09
C CYS A 105 7.06 7.05 38.56
N GLN A 106 6.14 6.72 39.46
CA GLN A 106 6.44 6.47 40.88
C GLN A 106 7.54 5.41 41.10
N ARG A 107 7.64 4.41 40.22
CA ARG A 107 8.69 3.36 40.25
C ARG A 107 10.02 3.78 39.61
N GLY A 108 10.19 5.07 39.29
CA GLY A 108 11.43 5.63 38.73
C GLY A 108 11.62 5.42 37.22
N HIS A 109 10.71 4.74 36.52
CA HIS A 109 10.82 4.56 35.07
C HIS A 109 10.55 5.84 34.30
N GLU A 110 11.45 6.17 33.38
CA GLU A 110 11.30 7.28 32.43
C GLU A 110 10.83 6.78 31.07
N TRP A 111 9.89 7.51 30.47
CA TRP A 111 9.45 7.28 29.10
C TRP A 111 8.95 8.58 28.46
N ASN A 112 8.75 8.52 27.13
CA ASN A 112 8.50 9.69 26.30
C ASN A 112 7.15 9.57 25.57
N PRO A 113 5.98 9.68 26.24
CA PRO A 113 4.68 9.56 25.57
C PRO A 113 4.26 10.87 24.88
N GLU A 114 3.36 10.77 23.90
CA GLU A 114 2.60 11.92 23.41
C GLU A 114 1.56 12.38 24.47
N GLY A 115 1.32 13.70 24.55
CA GLY A 115 0.34 14.28 25.48
C GLY A 115 -1.07 13.66 25.37
N ARG A 116 -1.54 13.39 24.14
CA ARG A 116 -2.82 12.73 23.86
C ARG A 116 -2.90 11.31 24.41
N SER A 117 -1.78 10.59 24.45
CA SER A 117 -1.74 9.21 24.94
C SER A 117 -1.93 9.17 26.45
N VAL A 118 -1.32 10.12 27.17
CA VAL A 118 -1.52 10.26 28.63
C VAL A 118 -2.96 10.69 28.93
N LEU A 119 -3.50 11.65 28.18
CA LEU A 119 -4.90 12.10 28.30
C LEU A 119 -5.91 11.00 27.96
N ALA A 120 -5.57 10.09 27.04
CA ALA A 120 -6.36 8.91 26.71
C ALA A 120 -6.20 7.76 27.73
N GLY A 121 -5.41 7.96 28.79
CA GLY A 121 -5.27 7.03 29.90
C GLY A 121 -4.11 6.04 29.78
N TYR A 122 -3.31 6.08 28.71
CA TYR A 122 -2.11 5.25 28.58
C TYR A 122 -1.00 5.74 29.52
N TRP A 123 -0.32 4.80 30.18
CA TRP A 123 0.69 5.10 31.20
C TRP A 123 2.03 4.43 30.92
N CYS A 124 2.96 4.56 31.87
CA CYS A 124 4.29 3.97 31.83
C CYS A 124 4.26 2.53 31.30
N PRO A 125 4.89 2.23 30.17
CA PRO A 125 4.83 0.91 29.53
C PRO A 125 5.49 -0.19 30.38
N ARG A 126 6.39 0.19 31.30
CA ARG A 126 7.03 -0.72 32.27
C ARG A 126 6.18 -0.98 33.51
N CYS A 127 5.25 -0.09 33.84
CA CYS A 127 4.30 -0.27 34.94
C CYS A 127 2.95 -0.82 34.46
N ALA A 128 2.52 -0.47 33.25
CA ALA A 128 1.27 -0.89 32.63
C ALA A 128 1.41 -2.15 31.77
N GLY A 129 2.63 -2.51 31.34
CA GLY A 129 2.96 -3.83 30.78
C GLY A 129 3.86 -4.58 31.77
N LYS A 130 3.45 -5.65 32.45
CA LYS A 130 2.28 -6.54 32.39
C LYS A 130 1.79 -6.77 33.83
N PRO A 131 0.56 -7.27 34.07
CA PRO A 131 0.33 -8.02 35.29
C PRO A 131 1.42 -9.09 35.40
N THR A 132 2.25 -9.01 36.43
CA THR A 132 2.95 -10.18 36.93
C THR A 132 1.84 -11.11 37.41
N LYS A 133 1.35 -11.99 36.53
CA LYS A 133 0.96 -13.30 37.04
C LYS A 133 2.14 -13.72 37.90
N PRO A 134 1.95 -14.17 39.17
CA PRO A 134 3.02 -14.93 39.80
C PRO A 134 3.42 -15.95 38.76
N THR A 135 4.70 -15.97 38.40
CA THR A 135 5.22 -17.08 37.61
C THR A 135 4.69 -18.30 38.35
N PRO A 136 3.76 -19.11 37.79
CA PRO A 136 3.61 -20.42 38.37
C PRO A 136 5.05 -20.95 38.32
N HIS A 137 5.56 -21.47 39.44
CA HIS A 137 6.72 -22.35 39.41
C HIS A 137 6.71 -23.03 38.05
N ARG A 138 7.72 -22.77 37.19
CA ARG A 138 7.74 -23.27 35.80
C ARG A 138 7.15 -24.66 35.87
N GLN A 139 5.90 -24.82 35.42
CA GLN A 139 5.34 -26.15 35.40
C GLN A 139 6.33 -26.91 34.52
N ALA A 140 6.84 -28.02 35.05
CA ALA A 140 7.74 -28.87 34.29
C ALA A 140 7.15 -28.97 32.89
N SER A 141 7.94 -28.57 31.89
CA SER A 141 7.48 -28.57 30.52
C SER A 141 6.83 -29.92 30.27
N LYS A 142 5.60 -29.95 29.73
CA LYS A 142 4.88 -31.20 29.42
C LYS A 142 5.77 -32.22 28.69
N TYR A 143 6.74 -31.70 27.95
CA TYR A 143 7.76 -32.48 27.26
C TYR A 143 9.16 -32.15 27.79
N GLY A 144 10.01 -33.17 27.88
CA GLY A 144 11.44 -33.09 28.20
C GLY A 144 12.33 -33.45 27.01
N LEU A 145 13.61 -33.64 27.30
CA LEU A 145 14.59 -34.08 26.31
C LEU A 145 14.29 -35.51 25.84
N ASP A 146 13.90 -36.38 26.76
CA ASP A 146 13.58 -37.79 26.50
C ASP A 146 12.42 -37.91 25.50
N ASP A 147 11.33 -37.15 25.67
CA ASP A 147 10.22 -37.12 24.71
C ASP A 147 10.69 -36.77 23.29
N LEU A 148 11.70 -35.90 23.19
CA LEU A 148 12.21 -35.41 21.92
C LEU A 148 13.20 -36.42 21.29
N HIS A 149 13.88 -37.21 22.11
CA HIS A 149 14.66 -38.38 21.68
C HIS A 149 13.74 -39.54 21.26
N ASP A 150 12.69 -39.83 22.01
CA ASP A 150 11.69 -40.85 21.72
C ASP A 150 10.96 -40.54 20.42
N LYS A 151 10.50 -39.29 20.25
CA LYS A 151 9.86 -38.85 19.00
C LYS A 151 10.83 -38.92 17.83
N ALA A 152 12.11 -38.64 18.05
CA ALA A 152 13.11 -38.78 17.02
C ALA A 152 13.31 -40.24 16.60
N ALA A 153 13.37 -41.15 17.57
CA ALA A 153 13.50 -42.58 17.35
C ALA A 153 12.25 -43.16 16.64
N GLU A 154 11.04 -42.70 16.99
CA GLU A 154 9.79 -43.08 16.31
C GLU A 154 9.82 -42.77 14.81
N HIS A 155 10.45 -41.65 14.43
CA HIS A 155 10.64 -41.27 13.03
C HIS A 155 11.91 -41.85 12.39
N GLY A 156 12.55 -42.82 13.05
CA GLY A 156 13.77 -43.49 12.58
C GLY A 156 15.00 -42.58 12.53
N GLY A 157 14.99 -41.47 13.25
CA GLY A 157 16.12 -40.55 13.34
C GLY A 157 16.60 -40.33 14.77
N LYS A 158 17.43 -39.30 14.96
CA LYS A 158 18.07 -38.97 16.24
C LYS A 158 17.96 -37.48 16.49
N CYS A 159 17.74 -37.11 17.74
CA CYS A 159 18.00 -35.74 18.16
C CYS A 159 19.44 -35.63 18.65
N LEU A 160 20.12 -34.56 18.25
CA LEU A 160 21.52 -34.28 18.63
C LEU A 160 21.61 -33.30 19.81
N ALA A 161 20.48 -32.91 20.41
CA ALA A 161 20.45 -32.00 21.54
C ALA A 161 20.90 -32.71 22.82
N ALA A 162 21.84 -32.10 23.54
CA ALA A 162 22.31 -32.57 24.84
C ALA A 162 21.49 -32.01 26.02
N ALA A 163 20.69 -30.97 25.81
CA ALA A 163 19.91 -30.34 26.87
C ALA A 163 18.59 -29.78 26.35
N TRP A 164 17.51 -30.01 27.11
CA TRP A 164 16.22 -29.38 26.90
C TRP A 164 16.17 -28.00 27.60
N LYS A 165 15.62 -27.02 26.89
CA LYS A 165 15.44 -25.64 27.37
C LYS A 165 13.95 -25.36 27.47
N THR A 166 13.28 -25.23 26.33
CA THR A 166 11.83 -25.07 26.23
C THR A 166 11.32 -25.66 24.92
N GLY A 167 10.02 -25.98 24.84
CA GLY A 167 9.42 -26.45 23.60
C GLY A 167 9.47 -25.44 22.44
N ARG A 168 9.75 -24.17 22.69
CA ARG A 168 9.87 -23.14 21.64
C ARG A 168 11.30 -22.95 21.15
N ASP A 169 12.27 -23.61 21.77
CA ASP A 169 13.64 -23.58 21.29
C ASP A 169 13.84 -24.52 20.11
N HIS A 170 14.87 -24.21 19.32
CA HIS A 170 15.31 -25.02 18.21
C HIS A 170 16.29 -26.09 18.69
N TYR A 171 16.08 -27.32 18.22
CA TYR A 171 16.89 -28.47 18.52
C TYR A 171 17.41 -29.09 17.21
N PRO A 172 18.67 -29.56 17.19
CA PRO A 172 19.22 -30.26 16.04
C PRO A 172 18.70 -31.70 15.95
N PHE A 173 18.35 -32.12 14.75
CA PHE A 173 17.86 -33.46 14.42
C PHE A 173 18.56 -34.03 13.20
N GLU A 174 18.61 -35.35 13.13
CA GLU A 174 19.11 -36.13 12.00
C GLU A 174 18.11 -37.24 11.68
N CYS A 175 17.70 -37.40 10.42
CA CYS A 175 16.77 -38.48 10.03
C CYS A 175 17.52 -39.74 9.58
N ALA A 176 16.79 -40.85 9.36
CA ALA A 176 17.33 -42.10 8.84
C ALA A 176 18.16 -41.94 7.54
N ALA A 177 17.78 -40.98 6.70
CA ALA A 177 18.47 -40.70 5.44
C ALA A 177 19.71 -39.78 5.60
N GLY A 178 20.09 -39.44 6.83
CA GLY A 178 21.25 -38.60 7.14
C GLY A 178 21.02 -37.09 6.96
N HIS A 179 19.79 -36.64 6.67
CA HIS A 179 19.51 -35.20 6.59
C HIS A 179 19.52 -34.59 7.98
N ARG A 180 20.29 -33.51 8.15
CA ARG A 180 20.37 -32.73 9.39
C ARG A 180 19.59 -31.44 9.27
N TRP A 181 18.81 -31.09 10.29
CA TRP A 181 18.09 -29.82 10.36
C TRP A 181 17.87 -29.37 11.80
N GLU A 182 17.52 -28.10 11.97
CA GLU A 182 17.07 -27.56 13.25
C GLU A 182 15.55 -27.33 13.22
N ALA A 183 14.85 -27.80 14.25
CA ALA A 183 13.42 -27.61 14.37
C ALA A 183 13.01 -27.27 15.80
N MET A 184 11.90 -26.56 15.91
CA MET A 184 11.35 -26.18 17.20
C MET A 184 10.77 -27.40 17.92
N GLY A 185 11.15 -27.63 19.18
CA GLY A 185 10.82 -28.87 19.90
C GLY A 185 9.33 -29.22 19.91
N TYR A 186 8.45 -28.24 20.17
CA TYR A 186 7.01 -28.47 20.19
C TYR A 186 6.44 -28.81 18.81
N LYS A 187 7.05 -28.37 17.71
CA LYS A 187 6.57 -28.69 16.34
C LYS A 187 6.85 -30.14 16.00
N VAL A 188 7.98 -30.67 16.44
CA VAL A 188 8.32 -32.08 16.29
C VAL A 188 7.38 -32.93 17.15
N LEU A 189 7.26 -32.57 18.43
CA LEU A 189 6.48 -33.33 19.41
C LEU A 189 4.97 -33.31 19.18
N LYS A 190 4.38 -32.14 18.87
CA LYS A 190 2.92 -31.96 18.76
C LYS A 190 2.40 -31.98 17.33
N GLN A 191 3.16 -31.45 16.36
CA GLN A 191 2.69 -31.31 14.98
C GLN A 191 3.21 -32.42 14.05
N GLY A 192 4.13 -33.29 14.53
CA GLY A 192 4.70 -34.37 13.72
C GLY A 192 5.58 -33.88 12.57
N ASN A 193 6.06 -32.63 12.64
CA ASN A 193 6.95 -32.08 11.63
C ASN A 193 8.35 -32.66 11.81
N TRP A 194 8.71 -33.63 10.97
CA TRP A 194 10.00 -34.31 11.03
C TRP A 194 10.98 -33.75 9.99
N CYS A 195 11.35 -34.56 8.99
CA CYS A 195 12.30 -34.16 7.95
C CYS A 195 11.56 -33.60 6.72
N ARG A 196 11.75 -32.30 6.46
CA ARG A 196 11.18 -31.64 5.27
C ARG A 196 11.69 -32.25 3.98
N VAL A 197 12.99 -32.56 3.90
CA VAL A 197 13.61 -33.14 2.70
C VAL A 197 13.00 -34.50 2.35
N CYS A 198 12.87 -35.40 3.33
CA CYS A 198 12.22 -36.70 3.11
C CYS A 198 10.73 -36.56 2.78
N THR A 199 10.05 -35.60 3.42
CA THR A 199 8.64 -35.32 3.14
C THR A 199 8.45 -34.80 1.71
N ASP A 200 9.32 -33.92 1.25
CA ASP A 200 9.27 -33.35 -0.10
C ASP A 200 9.67 -34.38 -1.15
N ALA A 201 10.63 -35.26 -0.86
CA ALA A 201 10.97 -36.39 -1.72
C ALA A 201 9.79 -37.36 -1.86
N ARG A 202 9.11 -37.73 -0.76
CA ARG A 202 7.93 -38.59 -0.78
C ARG A 202 6.76 -37.95 -1.51
N LEU A 203 6.43 -36.69 -1.20
CA LEU A 203 5.36 -35.95 -1.87
C LEU A 203 5.70 -35.68 -3.34
N GLY A 204 6.97 -35.48 -3.67
CA GLY A 204 7.48 -35.35 -5.04
C GLY A 204 7.35 -36.66 -5.83
N ALA A 205 7.69 -37.80 -5.21
CA ALA A 205 7.47 -39.13 -5.76
C ALA A 205 5.98 -39.45 -5.96
N GLN A 206 5.13 -39.06 -5.01
CA GLN A 206 3.66 -39.21 -5.14
C GLN A 206 3.04 -38.26 -6.17
N ARG A 207 3.69 -37.13 -6.49
CA ARG A 207 3.28 -36.15 -7.50
C ARG A 207 3.90 -36.39 -8.87
N THR A 208 4.86 -37.29 -8.97
CA THR A 208 5.45 -37.67 -10.25
C THR A 208 4.53 -38.73 -10.87
N ASP A 209 3.47 -38.28 -11.54
CA ASP A 209 2.68 -39.14 -12.42
C ASP A 209 3.65 -39.85 -13.37
N ALA A 210 3.57 -41.18 -13.46
CA ALA A 210 4.39 -41.96 -14.41
C ALA A 210 4.18 -41.47 -15.86
N ASP A 211 2.98 -40.96 -16.16
CA ASP A 211 2.59 -40.40 -17.46
C ASP A 211 2.96 -38.91 -17.64
N GLY A 212 3.62 -38.28 -16.66
CA GLY A 212 3.95 -36.85 -16.71
C GLY A 212 4.87 -36.49 -17.87
N LEU A 213 5.82 -37.37 -18.20
CA LEU A 213 6.69 -37.19 -19.37
C LEU A 213 5.92 -37.34 -20.69
N ALA A 214 5.05 -38.35 -20.77
CA ALA A 214 4.24 -38.61 -21.94
C ALA A 214 3.35 -37.41 -22.28
N ARG A 215 2.73 -36.78 -21.27
CA ARG A 215 1.95 -35.54 -21.43
C ARG A 215 2.79 -34.36 -21.92
N ILE A 216 4.03 -34.22 -21.44
CA ILE A 216 4.94 -33.16 -21.90
C ILE A 216 5.36 -33.41 -23.36
N HIS A 217 5.64 -34.66 -23.74
CA HIS A 217 5.91 -35.01 -25.14
C HIS A 217 4.70 -34.76 -26.04
N GLU A 218 3.50 -35.12 -25.59
CA GLU A 218 2.27 -34.92 -26.36
C GLU A 218 1.95 -33.43 -26.54
N ALA A 219 2.10 -32.62 -25.48
CA ALA A 219 1.96 -31.18 -25.57
C ALA A 219 3.00 -30.56 -26.52
N ALA A 220 4.23 -31.08 -26.54
CA ALA A 220 5.24 -30.64 -27.50
C ALA A 220 4.86 -30.97 -28.95
N LYS A 221 4.37 -32.19 -29.20
CA LYS A 221 3.89 -32.63 -30.52
C LYS A 221 2.69 -31.81 -31.01
N ALA A 222 1.74 -31.49 -30.12
CA ALA A 222 0.58 -30.66 -30.43
C ALA A 222 0.97 -29.27 -30.95
N HIS A 223 2.13 -28.75 -30.53
CA HIS A 223 2.69 -27.49 -31.03
C HIS A 223 3.72 -27.66 -32.16
N ALA A 224 3.69 -28.81 -32.85
CA ALA A 224 4.62 -29.18 -33.91
C ALA A 224 6.10 -29.05 -33.50
N GLY A 225 6.41 -29.34 -32.23
CA GLY A 225 7.79 -29.39 -31.76
C GLY A 225 8.07 -30.62 -30.92
N GLN A 226 9.23 -30.61 -30.27
CA GLN A 226 9.81 -31.79 -29.65
C GLN A 226 10.34 -31.41 -28.27
N CYS A 227 10.08 -32.27 -27.29
CA CYS A 227 10.79 -32.25 -26.01
C CYS A 227 12.08 -33.08 -26.17
N LEU A 228 13.23 -32.48 -25.88
CA LEU A 228 14.55 -33.09 -25.94
C LEU A 228 14.93 -33.81 -24.65
N SER A 229 14.19 -33.58 -23.56
CA SER A 229 14.44 -34.22 -22.27
C SER A 229 13.82 -35.61 -22.21
N THR A 230 14.57 -36.58 -21.69
CA THR A 230 14.19 -38.00 -21.61
C THR A 230 13.82 -38.47 -20.20
N ALA A 231 14.05 -37.64 -19.17
CA ALA A 231 13.77 -37.96 -17.78
C ALA A 231 12.72 -37.01 -17.19
N TYR A 232 11.78 -37.57 -16.42
CA TYR A 232 10.75 -36.79 -15.73
C TYR A 232 11.18 -36.47 -14.30
N HIS A 233 11.33 -35.19 -14.01
CA HIS A 233 11.68 -34.68 -12.68
C HIS A 233 10.51 -33.93 -12.03
N GLY A 234 9.28 -34.14 -12.54
CA GLY A 234 8.05 -33.51 -12.06
C GLY A 234 7.61 -32.29 -12.88
N THR A 235 6.38 -31.82 -12.66
CA THR A 235 5.78 -30.71 -13.43
C THR A 235 6.48 -29.37 -13.24
N ASN A 236 7.17 -29.16 -12.10
CA ASN A 236 7.93 -27.96 -11.81
C ASN A 236 9.42 -28.06 -12.18
N ALA A 237 9.85 -29.15 -12.82
CA ALA A 237 11.19 -29.24 -13.38
C ALA A 237 11.28 -28.52 -14.72
N SER A 238 12.50 -28.12 -15.09
CA SER A 238 12.81 -27.52 -16.38
C SER A 238 13.11 -28.63 -17.40
N TYR A 239 12.53 -28.52 -18.58
CA TYR A 239 12.70 -29.42 -19.71
C TYR A 239 13.13 -28.62 -20.94
N ARG A 240 13.91 -29.25 -21.81
CA ARG A 240 14.42 -28.61 -23.03
C ARG A 240 13.50 -28.93 -24.21
N PHE A 241 13.11 -27.93 -24.96
CA PHE A 241 12.20 -28.05 -26.11
C PHE A 241 12.82 -27.47 -27.37
N ARG A 242 12.37 -27.98 -28.53
CA ARG A 242 12.67 -27.46 -29.86
C ARG A 242 11.36 -27.28 -30.64
N CYS A 243 11.12 -26.10 -31.22
CA CYS A 243 9.93 -25.88 -32.07
C CYS A 243 10.17 -26.28 -33.53
N ALA A 244 9.11 -26.30 -34.35
CA ALA A 244 9.20 -26.54 -35.80
C ALA A 244 10.21 -25.64 -36.53
N VAL A 245 10.33 -24.38 -36.10
CA VAL A 245 11.25 -23.38 -36.69
C VAL A 245 12.72 -23.62 -36.24
N GLY A 246 12.95 -24.55 -35.31
CA GLY A 246 14.28 -24.89 -34.81
C GLY A 246 14.75 -24.09 -33.59
N HIS A 247 13.89 -23.25 -33.00
CA HIS A 247 14.24 -22.58 -31.74
C HIS A 247 14.30 -23.58 -30.59
N GLU A 248 15.41 -23.57 -29.86
CA GLU A 248 15.57 -24.35 -28.63
C GLU A 248 15.44 -23.45 -27.40
N TRP A 249 14.75 -23.93 -26.37
CA TRP A 249 14.64 -23.24 -25.09
C TRP A 249 14.34 -24.21 -23.94
N ASP A 250 14.62 -23.76 -22.72
CA ASP A 250 14.25 -24.45 -21.50
C ASP A 250 12.95 -23.85 -20.93
N ALA A 251 12.02 -24.71 -20.51
CA ALA A 251 10.76 -24.29 -19.89
C ALA A 251 10.30 -25.29 -18.83
N LEU A 252 9.54 -24.79 -17.85
CA LEU A 252 8.91 -25.66 -16.85
C LEU A 252 7.84 -26.54 -17.50
N GLY A 253 7.77 -27.82 -17.11
CA GLY A 253 6.79 -28.76 -17.65
C GLY A 253 5.34 -28.26 -17.51
N ASN A 254 5.01 -27.69 -16.35
CA ASN A 254 3.70 -27.09 -16.10
C ASN A 254 3.37 -25.94 -17.07
N ASN A 255 4.34 -25.12 -17.45
CA ASN A 255 4.11 -24.01 -18.39
C ASN A 255 3.74 -24.52 -19.79
N ILE A 256 4.35 -25.63 -20.24
CA ILE A 256 4.00 -26.26 -21.52
C ILE A 256 2.62 -26.92 -21.44
N LEU A 257 2.33 -27.62 -20.35
CA LEU A 257 1.03 -28.24 -20.12
C LEU A 257 -0.12 -27.22 -20.03
N GLN A 258 0.16 -25.98 -19.62
CA GLN A 258 -0.79 -24.87 -19.60
C GLN A 258 -0.92 -24.13 -20.95
N GLY A 259 -0.26 -24.61 -22.02
CA GLY A 259 -0.34 -24.03 -23.37
C GLY A 259 0.70 -22.96 -23.68
N GLY A 260 1.68 -22.76 -22.81
CA GLY A 260 2.85 -21.92 -23.10
C GLY A 260 3.80 -22.62 -24.08
N TRP A 261 4.26 -21.92 -25.12
CA TRP A 261 5.19 -22.49 -26.11
C TRP A 261 6.34 -21.53 -26.45
N CYS A 262 6.95 -21.69 -27.63
CA CYS A 262 8.08 -20.92 -28.11
C CYS A 262 7.79 -19.41 -28.13
N ARG A 263 8.42 -18.67 -27.20
CA ARG A 263 8.30 -17.21 -27.12
C ARG A 263 8.81 -16.52 -28.37
N ARG A 264 9.85 -17.07 -29.02
CA ARG A 264 10.44 -16.51 -30.25
C ARG A 264 9.44 -16.57 -31.40
N CYS A 265 8.87 -17.75 -31.67
CA CYS A 265 7.82 -17.90 -32.69
C CYS A 265 6.60 -17.04 -32.39
N ARG A 266 6.16 -16.98 -31.12
CA ARG A 266 5.06 -16.09 -30.72
C ARG A 266 5.38 -14.63 -31.00
N ASN A 267 6.57 -14.17 -30.64
CA ASN A 267 6.98 -12.78 -30.86
C ASN A 267 7.16 -12.44 -32.34
N GLU A 268 7.71 -13.37 -33.13
CA GLU A 268 7.86 -13.21 -34.59
C GLU A 268 6.50 -13.17 -35.29
N GLY A 269 5.55 -14.04 -34.93
CA GLY A 269 4.18 -13.98 -35.42
C GLY A 269 3.41 -12.74 -34.97
N GLN A 270 3.85 -12.07 -33.90
CA GLN A 270 3.29 -10.80 -33.42
C GLN A 270 4.03 -9.55 -33.93
N LYS A 271 5.08 -9.68 -34.76
CA LYS A 271 5.66 -8.53 -35.48
C LYS A 271 4.66 -8.07 -36.54
N LEU A 272 3.74 -7.20 -36.13
CA LEU A 272 2.89 -6.46 -37.05
C LEU A 272 3.80 -5.62 -37.95
N GLY A 273 3.98 -6.01 -39.21
CA GLY A 273 4.82 -5.24 -40.14
C GLY A 273 4.32 -3.80 -40.33
N ILE A 274 5.17 -2.95 -40.94
CA ILE A 274 4.79 -1.56 -41.28
C ILE A 274 3.52 -1.51 -42.14
N GLU A 275 3.25 -2.55 -42.94
CA GLU A 275 2.02 -2.69 -43.73
C GLU A 275 0.75 -2.77 -42.87
N ALA A 276 0.79 -3.45 -41.72
CA ALA A 276 -0.33 -3.46 -40.79
C ALA A 276 -0.60 -2.07 -40.20
N MET A 277 0.44 -1.25 -40.04
CA MET A 277 0.32 0.13 -39.58
C MET A 277 -0.25 1.04 -40.67
N ARG A 278 0.20 0.86 -41.92
CA ARG A 278 -0.35 1.54 -43.10
C ARG A 278 -1.83 1.22 -43.29
N ALA A 279 -2.23 -0.04 -43.16
CA ALA A 279 -3.64 -0.44 -43.21
C ALA A 279 -4.47 0.22 -42.08
N SER A 280 -3.94 0.24 -40.86
CA SER A 280 -4.60 0.89 -39.70
C SER A 280 -4.80 2.40 -39.90
N ALA A 281 -3.87 3.06 -40.61
CA ALA A 281 -4.00 4.47 -40.94
C ALA A 281 -5.09 4.71 -41.99
N ARG A 282 -5.14 3.89 -43.04
CA ARG A 282 -6.14 3.99 -44.11
C ARG A 282 -7.56 3.81 -43.59
N ASP A 283 -7.78 2.85 -42.70
CA ASP A 283 -9.07 2.60 -42.03
C ASP A 283 -9.61 3.85 -41.30
N ARG A 284 -8.72 4.74 -40.84
CA ARG A 284 -9.06 6.00 -40.16
C ARG A 284 -8.98 7.23 -41.08
N GLY A 285 -8.94 7.00 -42.39
CA GLY A 285 -8.86 8.05 -43.42
C GLY A 285 -7.53 8.82 -43.43
N GLY A 286 -6.47 8.26 -42.85
CA GLY A 286 -5.15 8.88 -42.81
C GLY A 286 -4.04 8.03 -43.41
N ILE A 287 -2.80 8.48 -43.23
CA ILE A 287 -1.60 7.92 -43.84
C ILE A 287 -0.55 7.70 -42.75
N CYS A 288 0.13 6.55 -42.76
CA CYS A 288 1.33 6.34 -41.96
C CYS A 288 2.53 6.79 -42.81
N LEU A 289 3.25 7.82 -42.35
CA LEU A 289 4.39 8.42 -43.05
C LEU A 289 5.72 7.72 -42.74
N SER A 290 5.77 6.87 -41.72
CA SER A 290 6.98 6.11 -41.40
C SER A 290 7.16 4.91 -42.32
N ASP A 291 8.41 4.66 -42.71
CA ASP A 291 8.77 3.51 -43.56
C ASP A 291 9.23 2.28 -42.76
N VAL A 292 9.64 2.46 -41.49
CA VAL A 292 10.20 1.40 -40.67
C VAL A 292 9.40 1.23 -39.38
N TYR A 293 9.01 -0.01 -39.09
CA TYR A 293 8.42 -0.40 -37.81
C TYR A 293 9.35 -1.38 -37.07
N VAL A 294 9.94 -0.91 -35.97
CA VAL A 294 10.91 -1.69 -35.19
C VAL A 294 10.22 -2.51 -34.10
N HIS A 295 9.32 -1.89 -33.31
CA HIS A 295 8.60 -2.56 -32.22
C HIS A 295 7.37 -1.74 -31.76
N GLY A 296 6.44 -2.36 -31.02
CA GLY A 296 5.15 -1.75 -30.61
C GLY A 296 5.23 -0.44 -29.80
N LYS A 297 6.37 -0.16 -29.17
CA LYS A 297 6.61 1.11 -28.45
C LYS A 297 7.32 2.18 -29.28
N ALA A 298 7.73 1.89 -30.51
CA ALA A 298 8.40 2.86 -31.37
C ALA A 298 7.34 3.84 -31.86
N LYS A 299 7.64 5.14 -31.80
CA LYS A 299 6.76 6.16 -32.36
C LYS A 299 6.82 6.06 -33.89
N LEU A 300 5.65 6.06 -34.52
CA LEU A 300 5.49 6.24 -35.95
C LEU A 300 4.90 7.62 -36.19
N THR A 301 5.17 8.18 -37.35
CA THR A 301 4.62 9.45 -37.83
C THR A 301 3.35 9.16 -38.63
N TRP A 302 2.26 9.83 -38.25
CA TRP A 302 0.94 9.64 -38.82
C TRP A 302 0.41 10.96 -39.37
N GLN A 303 -0.43 10.87 -40.39
CA GLN A 303 -1.19 11.98 -40.96
C GLN A 303 -2.69 11.64 -40.95
N CYS A 304 -3.54 12.55 -40.50
CA CYS A 304 -5.00 12.34 -40.49
C CYS A 304 -5.63 12.83 -41.81
N HIS A 305 -6.92 12.54 -42.00
CA HIS A 305 -7.70 13.02 -43.15
C HIS A 305 -7.76 14.56 -43.30
N ARG A 306 -7.41 15.32 -42.25
CA ARG A 306 -7.32 16.80 -42.28
C ARG A 306 -5.89 17.31 -42.52
N GLY A 307 -4.93 16.43 -42.75
CA GLY A 307 -3.53 16.78 -43.01
C GLY A 307 -2.67 17.04 -41.77
N HIS A 308 -3.18 16.84 -40.54
CA HIS A 308 -2.35 16.99 -39.34
C HIS A 308 -1.32 15.87 -39.24
N VAL A 309 -0.06 16.23 -39.01
CA VAL A 309 1.04 15.28 -38.79
C VAL A 309 1.40 15.21 -37.31
N TRP A 310 1.56 14.00 -36.76
CA TRP A 310 2.01 13.79 -35.38
C TRP A 310 2.69 12.45 -35.18
N ASP A 311 3.48 12.34 -34.11
CA ASP A 311 4.11 11.08 -33.70
C ASP A 311 3.30 10.37 -32.62
N ALA A 312 2.99 9.10 -32.84
CA ALA A 312 2.29 8.25 -31.88
C ALA A 312 2.75 6.79 -31.95
N THR A 313 2.65 6.08 -30.83
CA THR A 313 2.91 4.65 -30.81
C THR A 313 1.72 3.89 -31.42
N PRO A 314 1.96 2.79 -32.13
CA PRO A 314 0.90 1.92 -32.65
C PRO A 314 -0.12 1.46 -31.62
N SER A 315 0.33 1.19 -30.39
CA SER A 315 -0.58 0.81 -29.30
C SER A 315 -1.56 1.93 -28.96
N GLY A 316 -1.12 3.20 -28.97
CA GLY A 316 -1.99 4.35 -28.72
C GLY A 316 -3.02 4.55 -29.84
N VAL A 317 -2.59 4.39 -31.09
CA VAL A 317 -3.48 4.47 -32.27
C VAL A 317 -4.53 3.36 -32.24
N LYS A 318 -4.13 2.13 -31.92
CA LYS A 318 -5.04 0.98 -31.78
C LYS A 318 -6.01 1.13 -30.61
N ALA A 319 -5.60 1.77 -29.53
CA ALA A 319 -6.46 2.07 -28.38
C ALA A 319 -7.50 3.17 -28.65
N GLY A 320 -7.50 3.78 -29.84
CA GLY A 320 -8.48 4.80 -30.24
C GLY A 320 -7.97 6.24 -30.20
N HIS A 321 -6.73 6.47 -29.77
CA HIS A 321 -6.13 7.81 -29.78
C HIS A 321 -5.57 8.09 -31.18
N TRP A 322 -6.35 8.78 -32.00
CA TRP A 322 -6.00 9.12 -33.37
C TRP A 322 -5.23 10.44 -33.47
N CYS A 323 -5.89 11.53 -33.86
CA CYS A 323 -5.25 12.83 -34.07
C CYS A 323 -5.54 13.81 -32.90
N PRO A 324 -4.51 14.28 -32.17
CA PRO A 324 -4.70 15.25 -31.08
C PRO A 324 -5.33 16.56 -31.54
N SER A 325 -4.92 17.07 -32.71
CA SER A 325 -5.48 18.31 -33.28
C SER A 325 -6.96 18.16 -33.62
N CYS A 326 -7.37 17.03 -34.21
CA CYS A 326 -8.79 16.74 -34.46
C CYS A 326 -9.59 16.57 -33.17
N ALA A 327 -9.03 15.88 -32.16
CA ALA A 327 -9.68 15.73 -30.87
C ALA A 327 -9.93 17.10 -30.21
N ILE A 328 -8.95 18.01 -30.26
CA ILE A 328 -9.12 19.38 -29.74
C ILE A 328 -10.15 20.13 -30.57
N LEU A 329 -10.10 20.09 -31.91
CA LEU A 329 -11.08 20.75 -32.79
C LEU A 329 -12.52 20.33 -32.48
N ASN A 330 -12.74 19.06 -32.16
CA ASN A 330 -14.06 18.53 -31.82
C ASN A 330 -14.58 19.00 -30.45
N THR A 331 -13.70 19.53 -29.58
CA THR A 331 -14.07 20.04 -28.24
C THR A 331 -14.23 21.56 -28.19
N ILE A 332 -13.85 22.30 -29.23
CA ILE A 332 -13.93 23.77 -29.24
C ILE A 332 -15.38 24.20 -29.45
N ALA A 333 -15.95 24.92 -28.48
CA ALA A 333 -17.27 25.53 -28.60
C ALA A 333 -17.34 26.53 -29.77
N ALA A 334 -18.51 26.71 -30.37
CA ALA A 334 -18.73 27.55 -31.57
C ALA A 334 -18.20 29.01 -31.42
N LYS A 335 -18.17 29.54 -30.20
CA LYS A 335 -17.65 30.89 -29.89
C LYS A 335 -16.11 30.99 -29.93
N GLY A 336 -15.38 29.87 -30.06
CA GLY A 336 -13.92 29.78 -29.99
C GLY A 336 -13.18 29.86 -31.34
N GLN A 337 -13.64 30.68 -32.29
CA GLN A 337 -13.12 30.69 -33.68
C GLN A 337 -11.59 30.91 -33.78
N ARG A 338 -11.01 31.78 -32.93
CA ARG A 338 -9.54 32.01 -32.91
C ARG A 338 -8.76 30.74 -32.53
N LYS A 339 -9.26 30.00 -31.54
CA LYS A 339 -8.66 28.72 -31.11
C LYS A 339 -8.84 27.65 -32.20
N ARG A 340 -9.99 27.64 -32.87
CA ARG A 340 -10.28 26.73 -34.00
C ARG A 340 -9.30 26.92 -35.16
N LYS A 341 -9.07 28.16 -35.60
CA LYS A 341 -8.12 28.49 -36.68
C LYS A 341 -6.70 27.95 -36.40
N ARG A 342 -6.26 27.95 -35.14
CA ARG A 342 -4.94 27.43 -34.74
C ARG A 342 -4.75 25.93 -35.05
N TYR A 343 -5.81 25.13 -34.91
CA TYR A 343 -5.73 23.69 -35.17
C TYR A 343 -6.24 23.32 -36.58
N GLU A 344 -6.89 24.24 -37.30
CA GLU A 344 -7.23 24.06 -38.72
C GLU A 344 -6.06 24.39 -39.66
N ALA A 345 -5.22 25.38 -39.31
CA ALA A 345 -3.96 25.62 -40.00
C ALA A 345 -2.98 24.47 -39.69
N VAL A 346 -2.33 23.97 -40.74
CA VAL A 346 -1.57 22.72 -40.79
C VAL A 346 -0.63 22.53 -39.60
N GLY A 347 -1.05 21.69 -38.65
CA GLY A 347 -0.22 20.96 -37.69
C GLY A 347 0.45 21.80 -36.60
N LYS A 348 0.50 21.26 -35.37
CA LYS A 348 1.46 21.74 -34.38
C LYS A 348 2.86 21.53 -34.99
N ALA A 349 3.58 22.60 -35.32
CA ALA A 349 4.99 22.50 -35.67
C ALA A 349 5.73 21.75 -34.54
N PRO A 350 6.70 20.87 -34.85
CA PRO A 350 7.51 20.25 -33.83
C PRO A 350 8.19 21.35 -33.00
N ASP A 351 8.14 21.21 -31.68
CA ASP A 351 8.80 22.11 -30.73
C ASP A 351 10.33 21.96 -30.82
#